data_AF-A0A8I6WIC5-F1
#
_entry.id   AF-A0A8I6WIC5-F1
#
_cell.length_a   1.000
_cell.length_b   1.000
_cell.length_c   1.000
_cell.angle_alpha   90.00
_cell.angle_beta   90.00
_cell.angle_gamma   90.00
#
_symmetry.space_group_name_H-M   'P 1'
#
loop_
_entity.id
_entity.type
_entity.pdbx_description
1 polymer ?
#
loop_
_entity_poly.entity_id
_entity_poly.type
_entity_poly.pdbx_seq_one_letter_code
_entity_poly.pdbx_strand_id
1 'polypeptide(L)'
;MYRWLERNLAGAHYKWICGTKIPLKIQIFLWQLFQNSILTRDNMRKRQWQGDPKCSFCDELELAQHLFFGFSVAKIVWRTVGAVFGTSYIPKTIWQVYSWLYAFLPGLCEIYTVGLAAVCWSIWLARNWATFEKKWIKTPFEIAFTTCAFIEYWAGMQKSAMAETIKKGAQLLKESATQMLLLCGPPRPESNEQADEEEAWDEW
;
A
#
# COMPACT_ATOMS: atom_id res chain seq x y z
N MET A 1 -6.96 -10.24 -27.45
CA MET A 1 -6.42 -9.74 -26.17
C MET A 1 -5.81 -8.34 -26.32
N TYR A 2 -4.97 -8.08 -27.33
CA TYR A 2 -4.35 -6.76 -27.59
C TYR A 2 -5.31 -5.63 -27.99
N ARG A 3 -6.42 -5.93 -28.69
CA ARG A 3 -7.45 -4.94 -29.10
C ARG A 3 -8.06 -4.11 -27.95
N TRP A 4 -7.98 -4.59 -26.70
CA TRP A 4 -8.45 -3.85 -25.51
C TRP A 4 -7.38 -2.93 -24.91
N LEU A 5 -6.10 -3.19 -25.17
CA LEU A 5 -4.99 -2.29 -24.85
C LEU A 5 -4.87 -1.17 -25.90
N GLU A 6 -5.41 -1.40 -27.10
CA GLU A 6 -5.40 -0.50 -28.27
C GLU A 6 -6.67 0.36 -28.41
N ARG A 7 -7.65 0.24 -27.50
CA ARG A 7 -8.80 1.17 -27.51
C ARG A 7 -8.24 2.58 -27.40
N ASN A 8 -8.53 3.40 -28.42
CA ASN A 8 -8.03 4.76 -28.62
C ASN A 8 -7.66 5.41 -27.29
N LEU A 9 -6.38 5.75 -27.14
CA LEU A 9 -5.75 6.46 -26.02
C LEU A 9 -6.29 7.90 -25.86
N ALA A 10 -7.60 8.09 -25.99
CA ALA A 10 -8.30 9.35 -25.83
C ALA A 10 -8.62 9.53 -24.33
N GLY A 11 -7.69 10.18 -23.63
CA GLY A 11 -7.81 10.57 -22.23
C GLY A 11 -6.61 11.43 -21.85
N ALA A 12 -6.72 12.16 -20.74
CA ALA A 12 -5.65 13.03 -20.22
C ALA A 12 -4.30 12.30 -20.35
N HIS A 13 -3.37 12.85 -21.12
CA HIS A 13 -2.10 12.20 -21.38
C HIS A 13 -1.39 12.01 -20.05
N TYR A 14 -1.49 10.81 -19.46
CA TYR A 14 -0.84 10.39 -18.21
C TYR A 14 0.69 10.29 -18.38
N LYS A 15 1.29 11.15 -19.23
CA LYS A 15 2.72 11.29 -19.50
C LYS A 15 3.50 11.48 -18.21
N TRP A 16 2.91 12.11 -17.19
CA TRP A 16 3.51 12.27 -15.88
C TRP A 16 3.74 10.92 -15.16
N ILE A 17 2.91 9.89 -15.39
CA ILE A 17 3.15 8.52 -14.90
C ILE A 17 4.39 7.95 -15.60
N CYS A 18 4.47 8.06 -16.93
CA CYS A 18 5.60 7.58 -17.71
C CYS A 18 6.91 8.34 -17.42
N GLY A 19 6.81 9.61 -16.98
CA GLY A 19 7.94 10.44 -16.58
C GLY A 19 8.47 10.14 -15.17
N THR A 20 7.71 9.40 -14.35
CA THR A 20 8.10 9.04 -12.98
C THR A 20 9.24 8.02 -13.02
N LYS A 21 10.29 8.22 -12.23
CA LYS A 21 11.46 7.33 -12.16
C LYS A 21 11.17 6.07 -11.33
N ILE A 22 10.38 5.17 -11.89
CA ILE A 22 10.01 3.86 -11.32
C ILE A 22 10.08 2.80 -12.45
N PRO A 23 10.14 1.50 -12.13
CA PRO A 23 10.22 0.46 -13.16
C PRO A 23 9.04 0.52 -14.14
N LEU A 24 9.29 0.26 -15.43
CA LEU A 24 8.28 0.34 -16.49
C LEU A 24 7.02 -0.49 -16.20
N LYS A 25 7.19 -1.67 -15.61
CA LYS A 25 6.08 -2.53 -15.16
C LYS A 25 5.10 -1.79 -14.22
N ILE A 26 5.64 -0.96 -13.33
CA ILE A 26 4.86 -0.19 -12.35
C ILE A 26 4.20 1.00 -13.03
N GLN A 27 4.86 1.64 -14.00
CA GLN A 27 4.26 2.71 -14.81
C GLN A 27 3.04 2.19 -15.58
N ILE A 28 3.15 1.02 -16.22
CA ILE A 28 2.04 0.38 -16.95
C ILE A 28 0.91 0.03 -15.98
N PHE A 29 1.22 -0.54 -14.82
CA PHE A 29 0.24 -0.83 -13.77
C PHE A 29 -0.52 0.42 -13.33
N LEU A 30 0.20 1.50 -13.02
CA LEU A 30 -0.43 2.77 -12.63
C LEU A 30 -1.30 3.31 -13.76
N TRP A 31 -0.78 3.33 -14.99
CA TRP A 31 -1.56 3.77 -16.14
C TRP A 31 -2.87 2.98 -16.29
N GLN A 32 -2.84 1.66 -16.12
CA GLN A 32 -4.05 0.82 -16.10
C GLN A 32 -4.99 1.15 -14.94
N LEU A 33 -4.43 1.42 -13.75
CA LEU A 33 -5.19 1.80 -12.56
C LEU A 33 -5.94 3.12 -12.78
N PHE A 34 -5.26 4.16 -13.31
CA PHE A 34 -5.86 5.46 -13.60
C PHE A 34 -6.96 5.39 -14.67
N GLN A 35 -6.85 4.44 -15.60
CA GLN A 35 -7.89 4.19 -16.60
C GLN A 35 -8.97 3.21 -16.15
N ASN A 36 -8.93 2.77 -14.88
CA ASN A 36 -9.82 1.74 -14.36
C ASN A 36 -9.88 0.49 -15.26
N SER A 37 -8.73 0.08 -15.80
CA SER A 37 -8.60 -1.02 -16.77
C SER A 37 -7.77 -2.20 -16.26
N ILE A 38 -7.28 -2.09 -15.02
CA ILE A 38 -6.56 -3.14 -14.31
C ILE A 38 -7.44 -4.40 -14.11
N LEU A 39 -6.83 -5.58 -13.99
CA LEU A 39 -7.50 -6.88 -13.89
C LEU A 39 -8.16 -7.17 -12.53
N THR A 40 -8.86 -6.19 -11.97
CA THR A 40 -9.84 -6.42 -10.90
C THR A 40 -10.96 -7.33 -11.41
N ARG A 41 -11.62 -8.05 -10.51
CA ARG A 41 -12.64 -9.04 -10.90
C ARG A 41 -13.81 -8.39 -11.63
N ASP A 42 -14.16 -7.14 -11.32
CA ASP A 42 -15.17 -6.39 -12.08
C ASP A 42 -14.76 -6.18 -13.55
N ASN A 43 -13.50 -5.81 -13.80
CA ASN A 43 -12.96 -5.61 -15.14
C ASN A 43 -12.74 -6.92 -15.89
N MET A 44 -12.39 -8.00 -15.20
CA MET A 44 -12.37 -9.34 -15.79
C MET A 44 -13.77 -9.77 -16.22
N ARG A 45 -14.80 -9.50 -15.41
CA ARG A 45 -16.20 -9.81 -15.75
C ARG A 45 -16.68 -9.06 -17.00
N LYS A 46 -16.30 -7.79 -17.16
CA LYS A 46 -16.53 -7.02 -18.40
C LYS A 46 -15.88 -7.66 -19.63
N ARG A 47 -14.86 -8.50 -19.43
CA ARG A 47 -14.16 -9.29 -20.45
C ARG A 47 -14.65 -10.74 -20.52
N GLN A 48 -15.88 -11.02 -20.08
CA GLN A 48 -16.52 -12.33 -20.15
C GLN A 48 -15.89 -13.41 -19.26
N TRP A 49 -15.16 -13.01 -18.21
CA TRP A 49 -14.74 -13.95 -17.17
C TRP A 49 -15.94 -14.37 -16.31
N GLN A 50 -16.09 -15.68 -16.08
CA GLN A 50 -17.26 -16.31 -15.43
C GLN A 50 -17.08 -16.60 -13.93
N GLY A 51 -16.00 -16.13 -13.30
CA GLY A 51 -15.76 -16.38 -11.88
C GLY A 51 -16.48 -15.40 -10.95
N ASP A 52 -16.33 -15.63 -9.65
CA ASP A 52 -16.94 -14.81 -8.60
C ASP A 52 -16.38 -13.36 -8.62
N PRO A 53 -17.23 -12.33 -8.80
CA PRO A 53 -16.79 -10.94 -8.84
C PRO A 53 -16.44 -10.34 -7.47
N LYS A 54 -16.67 -11.06 -6.37
CA LYS A 54 -16.37 -10.58 -5.01
C LYS A 54 -14.88 -10.40 -4.75
N CYS A 55 -14.52 -9.54 -3.81
CA CYS A 55 -13.15 -9.32 -3.37
C CYS A 55 -12.57 -10.58 -2.71
N SER A 56 -11.26 -10.78 -2.84
CA SER A 56 -10.61 -11.91 -2.17
C SER A 56 -10.59 -11.77 -0.65
N PHE A 57 -10.75 -10.55 -0.12
CA PHE A 57 -10.59 -10.26 1.31
C PHE A 57 -11.91 -9.95 2.03
N CYS A 58 -13.03 -9.84 1.30
CA CYS A 58 -14.36 -9.57 1.87
C CYS A 58 -15.47 -9.88 0.85
N ASP A 59 -16.73 -9.86 1.30
CA ASP A 59 -17.90 -10.20 0.47
C ASP A 59 -18.39 -9.12 -0.50
N GLU A 60 -17.72 -7.96 -0.57
CA GLU A 60 -18.05 -6.87 -1.51
C GLU A 60 -17.51 -7.13 -2.93
N LEU A 61 -18.04 -6.43 -3.94
CA LEU A 61 -17.52 -6.50 -5.32
C LEU A 61 -16.09 -5.94 -5.41
N GLU A 62 -15.22 -6.65 -6.12
CA GLU A 62 -13.83 -6.22 -6.32
C GLU A 62 -13.73 -5.17 -7.43
N LEU A 63 -14.04 -3.92 -7.08
CA LEU A 63 -13.77 -2.72 -7.89
C LEU A 63 -12.36 -2.21 -7.59
N ALA A 64 -11.73 -1.49 -8.52
CA ALA A 64 -10.42 -0.85 -8.27
C ALA A 64 -10.46 0.08 -7.04
N GLN A 65 -11.49 0.92 -6.91
CA GLN A 65 -11.63 1.80 -5.75
C GLN A 65 -11.82 1.01 -4.44
N HIS A 66 -12.63 -0.05 -4.46
CA HIS A 66 -12.79 -0.93 -3.30
C HIS A 66 -11.46 -1.60 -2.92
N LEU A 67 -10.77 -2.17 -3.90
CA LEU A 67 -9.49 -2.86 -3.70
C LEU A 67 -8.40 -1.93 -3.19
N PHE A 68 -8.26 -0.71 -3.71
CA PHE A 68 -7.15 0.16 -3.29
C PHE A 68 -7.49 1.07 -2.11
N PHE A 69 -8.76 1.32 -1.81
CA PHE A 69 -9.16 2.32 -0.80
C PHE A 69 -10.35 1.92 0.09
N GLY A 70 -11.18 0.95 -0.34
CA GLY A 70 -12.45 0.64 0.32
C GLY A 70 -12.39 -0.48 1.35
N PHE A 71 -11.60 -1.52 1.08
CA PHE A 71 -11.57 -2.71 1.94
C PHE A 71 -10.73 -2.49 3.22
N SER A 72 -11.00 -3.29 4.26
CA SER A 72 -10.46 -3.11 5.61
C SER A 72 -8.93 -3.05 5.65
N VAL A 73 -8.23 -3.95 4.96
CA VAL A 73 -6.76 -3.98 4.95
C VAL A 73 -6.19 -2.75 4.24
N ALA A 74 -6.73 -2.34 3.08
CA ALA A 74 -6.30 -1.11 2.40
C ALA A 74 -6.45 0.10 3.32
N LYS A 75 -7.58 0.22 4.03
CA LYS A 75 -7.80 1.30 5.00
C LYS A 75 -6.74 1.32 6.11
N ILE A 76 -6.36 0.15 6.63
CA ILE A 76 -5.28 0.04 7.64
C ILE A 76 -3.95 0.48 7.06
N VAL A 77 -3.59 0.02 5.85
CA VAL A 77 -2.33 0.43 5.18
C VAL A 77 -2.29 1.95 4.99
N TRP A 78 -3.37 2.56 4.49
CA TRP A 78 -3.45 4.00 4.35
C TRP A 78 -3.46 4.73 5.69
N ARG A 79 -4.02 4.13 6.75
CA ARG A 79 -3.96 4.68 8.12
C ARG A 79 -2.53 4.68 8.66
N THR A 80 -1.74 3.65 8.37
CA THR A 80 -0.32 3.55 8.71
C THR A 80 0.49 4.62 8.01
N VAL A 81 0.24 4.82 6.71
CA VAL A 81 0.81 5.93 5.93
C VAL A 81 0.41 7.27 6.54
N GLY A 82 -0.85 7.40 6.98
CA GLY A 82 -1.34 8.68 7.50
C GLY A 82 -0.83 9.07 8.87
N ALA A 83 -0.45 8.09 9.69
CA ALA A 83 0.24 8.37 10.94
C ALA A 83 1.61 9.03 10.72
N VAL A 84 2.31 8.73 9.61
CA VAL A 84 3.56 9.43 9.26
C VAL A 84 3.34 10.93 9.08
N PHE A 85 2.18 11.31 8.54
CA PHE A 85 1.79 12.70 8.35
C PHE A 85 1.03 13.30 9.54
N GLY A 86 0.88 12.56 10.65
CA GLY A 86 0.15 13.01 11.83
C GLY A 86 -1.36 13.18 11.62
N THR A 87 -1.97 12.51 10.64
CA THR A 87 -3.41 12.61 10.38
C THR A 87 -4.15 11.30 10.64
N SER A 88 -5.42 11.44 11.03
CA SER A 88 -6.39 10.34 11.14
C SER A 88 -7.17 10.10 9.86
N TYR A 89 -7.00 10.95 8.84
CA TYR A 89 -7.73 10.85 7.58
C TYR A 89 -7.25 9.65 6.75
N ILE A 90 -8.21 8.90 6.20
CA ILE A 90 -7.96 7.77 5.30
C ILE A 90 -8.50 8.14 3.91
N PRO A 91 -7.65 8.21 2.88
CA PRO A 91 -8.08 8.51 1.52
C PRO A 91 -9.02 7.40 0.99
N LYS A 92 -10.09 7.83 0.31
CA LYS A 92 -11.10 6.96 -0.32
C LYS A 92 -10.93 6.86 -1.84
N THR A 93 -10.08 7.72 -2.42
CA THR A 93 -9.80 7.78 -3.86
C THR A 93 -8.34 8.15 -4.11
N ILE A 94 -7.85 7.84 -5.32
CA ILE A 94 -6.51 8.26 -5.77
C ILE A 94 -6.35 9.78 -5.69
N TRP A 95 -7.38 10.53 -6.08
CA TRP A 95 -7.32 12.00 -6.06
C TRP A 95 -7.20 12.57 -4.65
N GLN A 96 -7.87 11.95 -3.68
CA GLN A 96 -7.71 12.33 -2.26
C GLN A 96 -6.28 12.07 -1.78
N VAL A 97 -5.58 11.05 -2.28
CA VAL A 97 -4.15 10.85 -1.99
C VAL A 97 -3.32 12.01 -2.54
N TYR A 98 -3.58 12.49 -3.75
CA TYR A 98 -2.85 13.65 -4.29
C TYR A 98 -3.13 14.94 -3.53
N SER A 99 -4.39 15.22 -3.20
CA SER A 99 -4.75 16.37 -2.36
C SER A 99 -4.06 16.29 -1.00
N TRP A 100 -4.00 15.09 -0.44
CA TRP A 100 -3.33 14.82 0.82
C TRP A 100 -1.82 15.06 0.74
N LEU A 101 -1.13 14.46 -0.23
CA LEU A 101 0.30 14.65 -0.43
C LEU A 101 0.64 16.12 -0.71
N TYR A 102 -0.21 16.84 -1.46
CA TYR A 102 -0.03 18.26 -1.70
C TYR A 102 -0.08 19.10 -0.41
N ALA A 103 -0.95 18.74 0.52
CA ALA A 103 -1.08 19.46 1.80
C ALA A 103 0.06 19.15 2.77
N PHE A 104 0.50 17.89 2.88
CA PHE A 104 1.47 17.47 3.90
C PHE A 104 2.93 17.44 3.42
N LEU A 105 3.17 17.39 2.10
CA LEU A 105 4.52 17.35 1.51
C LEU A 105 4.71 18.46 0.47
N PRO A 106 4.50 19.75 0.81
CA PRO A 106 4.58 20.83 -0.15
C PRO A 106 5.95 20.87 -0.85
N GLY A 107 5.95 21.01 -2.17
CA GLY A 107 7.17 21.07 -2.99
C GLY A 107 7.76 19.71 -3.39
N LEU A 108 7.14 18.59 -2.98
CA LEU A 108 7.62 17.24 -3.29
C LEU A 108 6.78 16.52 -4.36
N CYS A 109 6.17 17.28 -5.28
CA CYS A 109 5.25 16.72 -6.29
C CYS A 109 5.87 15.63 -7.18
N GLU A 110 7.19 15.68 -7.41
CA GLU A 110 7.92 14.68 -8.19
C GLU A 110 7.87 13.27 -7.58
N ILE A 111 7.67 13.16 -6.26
CA ILE A 111 7.70 11.87 -5.54
C ILE A 111 6.31 11.37 -5.12
N TYR A 112 5.25 12.17 -5.29
CA TYR A 112 3.90 11.77 -4.91
C TYR A 112 3.48 10.47 -5.58
N THR A 113 3.79 10.36 -6.87
CA THR A 113 3.51 9.17 -7.68
C THR A 113 4.32 7.97 -7.22
N VAL A 114 5.54 8.17 -6.69
CA VAL A 114 6.40 7.07 -6.17
C VAL A 114 5.74 6.45 -4.94
N GLY A 115 5.31 7.26 -3.97
CA GLY A 115 4.64 6.79 -2.77
C GLY A 115 3.30 6.10 -3.07
N LEU A 116 2.47 6.73 -3.90
CA LEU A 116 1.20 6.15 -4.38
C LEU A 116 1.43 4.81 -5.09
N ALA A 117 2.42 4.76 -6.00
CA ALA A 117 2.79 3.55 -6.72
C ALA A 117 3.16 2.42 -5.76
N ALA A 118 3.92 2.71 -4.71
CA ALA A 118 4.43 1.70 -3.80
C ALA A 118 3.30 1.06 -3.00
N VAL A 119 2.38 1.89 -2.47
CA VAL A 119 1.22 1.40 -1.72
C VAL A 119 0.29 0.59 -2.63
N CYS A 120 -0.11 1.14 -3.77
CA CYS A 120 -1.01 0.48 -4.69
C CYS A 120 -0.40 -0.82 -5.23
N TRP A 121 0.88 -0.82 -5.59
CA TRP A 121 1.54 -2.02 -6.07
C TRP A 121 1.63 -3.12 -4.98
N SER A 122 1.91 -2.74 -3.74
CA SER A 122 1.96 -3.68 -2.61
C SER A 122 0.59 -4.33 -2.34
N ILE A 123 -0.49 -3.54 -2.36
CA ILE A 123 -1.86 -4.05 -2.25
C ILE A 123 -2.19 -5.00 -3.40
N TRP A 124 -1.79 -4.64 -4.62
CA TRP A 124 -2.02 -5.47 -5.81
C TRP A 124 -1.30 -6.81 -5.73
N LEU A 125 -0.05 -6.83 -5.26
CA LEU A 125 0.69 -8.07 -5.03
C LEU A 125 0.01 -8.96 -3.99
N ALA A 126 -0.36 -8.39 -2.84
CA ALA A 126 -1.08 -9.12 -1.80
C ALA A 126 -2.39 -9.74 -2.32
N ARG A 127 -3.17 -8.98 -3.08
CA ARG A 127 -4.39 -9.47 -3.73
C ARG A 127 -4.11 -10.62 -4.69
N ASN A 128 -3.09 -10.49 -5.54
CA ASN A 128 -2.76 -11.53 -6.52
C ASN A 128 -2.28 -12.81 -5.85
N TRP A 129 -1.47 -12.72 -4.78
CA TRP A 129 -1.08 -13.89 -4.00
C TRP A 129 -2.27 -14.58 -3.36
N ALA A 130 -3.21 -13.84 -2.77
CA ALA A 130 -4.43 -14.42 -2.21
C ALA A 130 -5.30 -15.07 -3.30
N THR A 131 -5.44 -14.43 -4.47
CA THR A 131 -6.32 -14.90 -5.56
C THR A 131 -5.76 -16.11 -6.30
N PHE A 132 -4.47 -16.08 -6.66
CA PHE A 132 -3.87 -17.06 -7.58
C PHE A 132 -3.00 -18.08 -6.88
N GLU A 133 -2.36 -17.72 -5.77
CA GLU A 133 -1.45 -18.62 -5.03
C GLU A 133 -2.06 -19.13 -3.72
N LYS A 134 -3.27 -18.67 -3.35
CA LYS A 134 -3.94 -18.97 -2.07
C LYS A 134 -3.07 -18.64 -0.84
N LYS A 135 -2.16 -17.68 -0.99
CA LYS A 135 -1.30 -17.17 0.08
C LYS A 135 -1.95 -15.95 0.71
N TRP A 136 -2.46 -16.13 1.93
CA TRP A 136 -3.11 -15.07 2.69
C TRP A 136 -2.09 -14.24 3.45
N ILE A 137 -2.29 -12.92 3.47
CA ILE A 137 -1.55 -12.03 4.36
C ILE A 137 -1.93 -12.37 5.80
N LYS A 138 -0.95 -12.40 6.71
CA LYS A 138 -1.22 -12.67 8.13
C LYS A 138 -1.60 -11.40 8.87
N THR A 139 -1.05 -10.28 8.42
CA THR A 139 -1.30 -8.96 8.99
C THR A 139 -1.27 -7.87 7.91
N PRO A 140 -2.13 -6.84 7.99
CA PRO A 140 -2.08 -5.69 7.08
C PRO A 140 -0.71 -5.00 7.02
N PHE A 141 0.07 -5.08 8.10
CA PHE A 141 1.40 -4.47 8.17
C PHE A 141 2.42 -5.13 7.23
N GLU A 142 2.21 -6.37 6.78
CA GLU A 142 3.03 -6.99 5.72
C GLU A 142 3.00 -6.15 4.43
N ILE A 143 1.85 -5.57 4.09
CA ILE A 143 1.71 -4.68 2.94
C ILE A 143 2.44 -3.35 3.19
N ALA A 144 2.41 -2.82 4.42
CA ALA A 144 3.13 -1.61 4.78
C ALA A 144 4.66 -1.82 4.70
N PHE A 145 5.18 -2.93 5.20
CA PHE A 145 6.61 -3.27 5.08
C PHE A 145 7.03 -3.51 3.62
N THR A 146 6.18 -4.17 2.84
CA THR A 146 6.39 -4.32 1.39
C THR A 146 6.44 -2.97 0.70
N THR A 147 5.58 -2.03 1.13
CA THR A 147 5.57 -0.65 0.63
C THR A 147 6.89 0.04 0.96
N CYS A 148 7.39 -0.04 2.21
CA CYS A 148 8.71 0.51 2.59
C CYS A 148 9.82 -0.03 1.69
N ALA A 149 9.87 -1.34 1.45
CA ALA A 149 10.88 -1.96 0.60
C ALA A 149 10.85 -1.42 -0.84
N PHE A 150 9.66 -1.20 -1.42
CA PHE A 150 9.56 -0.58 -2.75
C PHE A 150 9.99 0.88 -2.75
N ILE A 151 9.61 1.65 -1.72
CA ILE A 151 10.01 3.06 -1.60
C ILE A 151 11.55 3.16 -1.49
N GLU A 152 12.19 2.33 -0.66
CA GLU A 152 13.65 2.28 -0.53
C GLU A 152 14.33 1.87 -1.84
N TYR A 153 13.82 0.84 -2.52
CA TYR A 153 14.37 0.38 -3.79
C TYR A 153 14.25 1.45 -4.89
N TRP A 154 13.11 2.14 -4.98
CA TRP A 154 12.89 3.20 -5.97
C TRP A 154 13.56 4.52 -5.60
N ALA A 155 13.97 4.72 -4.35
CA ALA A 155 14.82 5.85 -3.96
C ALA A 155 16.13 5.84 -4.73
N GLY A 156 16.72 4.65 -4.94
CA GLY A 156 17.94 4.48 -5.74
C GLY A 156 17.78 4.86 -7.22
N MET A 157 16.56 5.04 -7.70
CA MET A 157 16.26 5.48 -9.08
C MET A 157 16.07 7.00 -9.20
N GLN A 158 16.09 7.73 -8.08
CA GLN A 158 15.92 9.19 -8.05
C GLN A 158 17.24 9.95 -8.06
N LYS A 159 17.16 11.27 -8.26
CA LYS A 159 18.29 12.18 -8.03
C LYS A 159 18.70 12.15 -6.55
N SER A 160 20.01 12.29 -6.26
CA SER A 160 20.60 12.15 -4.92
C SER A 160 19.83 12.88 -3.80
N ALA A 161 19.51 14.17 -3.98
CA ALA A 161 18.78 14.95 -2.97
C ALA A 161 17.36 14.40 -2.69
N MET A 162 16.67 13.90 -3.72
CA MET A 162 15.32 13.36 -3.59
C MET A 162 15.32 11.93 -3.04
N ALA A 163 16.35 11.14 -3.39
CA ALA A 163 16.56 9.79 -2.90
C ALA A 163 16.64 9.76 -1.37
N GLU A 164 17.37 10.72 -0.77
CA GLU A 164 17.50 10.80 0.69
C GLU A 164 16.17 11.11 1.38
N THR A 165 15.38 12.05 0.84
CA THR A 165 14.03 12.35 1.33
C THR A 165 13.11 11.13 1.26
N ILE A 166 13.15 10.38 0.16
CA ILE A 166 12.34 9.17 0.00
C ILE A 166 12.75 8.08 0.99
N LYS A 167 14.05 7.87 1.21
CA LYS A 167 14.55 6.90 2.20
C LYS A 167 14.10 7.26 3.62
N LYS A 168 14.18 8.54 3.99
CA LYS A 168 13.64 9.03 5.28
C LYS A 168 12.14 8.76 5.39
N GLY A 169 11.38 9.01 4.34
CA GLY A 169 9.94 8.68 4.30
C GLY A 169 9.66 7.18 4.48
N ALA A 170 10.45 6.31 3.85
CA ALA A 170 10.32 4.86 4.01
C ALA A 170 10.62 4.40 5.44
N GLN A 171 11.65 4.96 6.07
CA GLN A 171 12.02 4.67 7.45
C GLN A 171 10.93 5.09 8.44
N LEU A 172 10.37 6.30 8.29
CA LEU A 172 9.24 6.76 9.11
C LEU A 172 8.00 5.87 8.94
N LEU A 173 7.72 5.42 7.72
CA LEU A 173 6.63 4.47 7.46
C LEU A 173 6.87 3.13 8.14
N LYS A 174 8.12 2.64 8.14
CA LYS A 174 8.51 1.38 8.78
C LYS A 174 8.37 1.46 10.30
N GLU A 175 8.76 2.57 10.90
CA GLU A 175 8.60 2.84 12.33
C GLU A 175 7.11 2.92 12.71
N SER A 176 6.32 3.67 11.94
CA SER A 176 4.85 3.75 12.11
C SER A 176 4.19 2.38 12.02
N ALA A 177 4.54 1.58 11.00
CA ALA A 177 4.02 0.23 10.82
C ALA A 177 4.40 -0.69 11.98
N THR A 178 5.64 -0.60 12.47
CA THR A 178 6.13 -1.39 13.61
C THR A 178 5.40 -1.02 14.89
N GLN A 179 5.23 0.28 15.17
CA GLN A 179 4.51 0.75 16.35
C GLN A 179 3.05 0.30 16.33
N MET A 180 2.36 0.46 15.20
CA MET A 180 0.97 0.01 15.07
C MET A 180 0.84 -1.51 15.19
N LEU A 181 1.77 -2.28 14.61
CA LEU A 181 1.79 -3.74 14.77
C LEU A 181 1.92 -4.14 16.24
N LEU A 182 2.79 -3.47 17.00
CA LEU A 182 2.98 -3.73 18.43
C LEU A 182 1.72 -3.40 19.25
N LEU A 183 0.98 -2.34 18.90
CA LEU A 183 -0.29 -1.98 19.55
C LEU A 183 -1.42 -2.98 19.23
N CYS A 184 -1.34 -3.69 18.11
CA CYS A 184 -2.31 -4.72 17.72
C CYS A 184 -1.94 -6.13 18.21
N GLY A 185 -0.74 -6.32 18.77
CA GLY A 185 -0.33 -7.57 19.40
C GLY A 185 -1.01 -7.79 20.76
N PRO A 186 -0.96 -9.01 21.33
CA PRO A 186 -1.36 -9.22 22.72
C PRO A 186 -0.56 -8.25 23.62
N PRO A 187 -1.16 -7.73 24.70
CA PRO A 187 -0.45 -6.88 25.65
C PRO A 187 0.82 -7.61 26.10
N ARG A 188 1.95 -6.89 26.19
CA ARG A 188 3.14 -7.46 26.80
C ARG A 188 2.75 -7.94 28.20
N PRO A 189 3.17 -9.14 28.64
CA PRO A 189 3.11 -9.44 30.07
C PRO A 189 3.84 -8.30 30.79
N GLU A 190 3.14 -7.67 31.73
CA GLU A 190 3.72 -6.64 32.58
C GLU A 190 4.94 -7.27 33.27
N SER A 191 6.09 -6.61 33.21
CA SER A 191 7.34 -7.08 33.84
C SER A 191 7.26 -6.94 35.37
N ASN A 192 6.34 -7.66 35.98
CA ASN A 192 6.17 -7.83 37.42
C ASN A 192 6.22 -9.33 37.78
N GLU A 193 7.21 -10.04 37.27
CA GLU A 193 7.58 -11.40 37.70
C GLU A 193 9.11 -11.50 37.84
N GLN A 194 9.72 -10.50 38.50
CA GLN A 194 11.13 -10.54 38.93
C GLN A 194 11.31 -10.15 40.40
N ALA A 195 10.23 -10.15 41.19
CA ALA A 195 10.28 -9.90 42.63
C ALA A 195 9.94 -11.12 43.50
N ASP A 196 9.40 -12.20 42.92
CA ASP A 196 8.89 -13.35 43.71
C ASP A 196 9.74 -14.62 43.58
N GLU A 197 10.87 -14.59 42.84
CA GLU A 197 11.80 -15.74 42.73
C GLU A 197 13.04 -15.63 43.65
N GLU A 198 13.25 -14.50 44.32
CA GLU A 198 14.36 -14.31 45.28
C GLU A 198 13.99 -14.62 46.76
N GLU A 199 12.70 -14.77 47.08
CA GLU A 199 12.23 -15.19 48.42
C GLU A 199 12.05 -16.73 48.58
N ALA A 200 12.29 -17.51 47.53
CA ALA A 200 12.07 -18.96 47.54
C ALA A 200 13.33 -19.81 47.83
N TRP A 201 14.49 -19.19 48.11
CA TRP A 201 15.74 -19.89 48.40
C TRP A 201 16.22 -19.79 49.86
N ASP A 202 15.47 -19.10 50.74
CA ASP A 202 15.81 -18.92 52.17
C ASP A 202 14.87 -19.64 53.15
N GLU A 203 13.97 -20.49 52.65
CA GLU A 203 13.36 -21.54 53.46
C GLU A 203 13.66 -22.88 52.76
N TRP A 204 14.17 -23.86 53.53
CA TRP A 204 14.63 -25.23 53.18
C TRP A 204 16.13 -25.39 52.87
#